data_AF-A0A0F2R7B0-F1
#
_entry.id   AF-A0A0F2R7B0-F1
#
_cell.length_a   1.000
_cell.length_b   1.000
_cell.length_c   1.000
_cell.angle_alpha   90.00
_cell.angle_beta   90.00
_cell.angle_gamma   90.00
#
_symmetry.space_group_name_H-M   'P 1'
#
loop_
_entity.id
_entity.type
_entity.pdbx_description
1 polymer ?
#
loop_
_entity_poly.entity_id
_entity_poly.type
_entity_poly.pdbx_seq_one_letter_code
_entity_poly.pdbx_strand_id
1 'polypeptide(L)' 'MAVSAVMLAGCWDPAKDLKVGTIGYVTGFAGAVAVDEPRAALVARDALSAGGSAVDAAVAAA' A
#
# COMPACT_ATOMS: atom_id res chain seq x y z
N MET A 1 5.06 32.53 14.46
CA MET A 1 5.02 32.17 13.02
C MET A 1 5.56 30.77 12.73
N ALA A 2 6.52 30.24 13.50
CA ALA A 2 7.01 28.85 13.33
C ALA A 2 6.04 27.76 13.83
N VAL A 3 5.22 28.05 14.85
CA VAL A 3 4.30 27.05 15.46
C VAL A 3 3.16 26.65 14.50
N SER A 4 2.69 27.57 13.65
CA SER A 4 1.60 27.28 12.70
C SER A 4 2.01 26.36 11.55
N ALA A 5 3.29 26.34 11.17
CA ALA A 5 3.78 25.50 10.07
C ALA A 5 3.83 24.00 10.46
N VAL A 6 4.14 23.68 11.73
CA VAL A 6 4.17 22.31 12.24
C VAL A 6 2.76 21.69 12.30
N MET A 7 1.74 22.51 12.60
CA MET A 7 0.36 22.04 12.73
C MET A 7 -0.31 21.69 11.39
N LEU A 8 0.19 22.21 10.25
CA LEU A 8 -0.36 21.91 8.92
C LEU A 8 0.29 20.70 8.23
N ALA A 9 1.41 20.18 8.74
CA ALA A 9 2.10 19.04 8.13
C ALA A 9 1.28 17.73 8.14
N GLY A 10 0.25 17.64 8.99
CA GLY A 10 -0.62 16.45 9.06
C GLY A 10 -1.58 16.27 7.88
N CYS A 11 -1.76 17.28 7.03
CA CYS A 11 -2.59 17.17 5.81
C CYS A 11 -1.79 16.78 4.55
N TRP A 12 -0.47 16.59 4.66
CA TRP A 12 0.33 16.09 3.54
C TRP A 12 0.14 14.59 3.41
N ASP A 13 -0.49 14.17 2.30
CA ASP A 13 -0.70 12.77 1.96
C ASP A 13 0.25 12.39 0.81
N PRO A 14 1.44 11.84 1.12
CA PRO A 14 2.44 11.51 0.11
C PRO A 14 1.99 10.38 -0.82
N ALA A 15 0.91 9.66 -0.48
CA ALA A 15 0.38 8.60 -1.33
C ALA A 15 -0.26 9.14 -2.61
N LYS A 16 -0.69 10.41 -2.64
CA LYS A 16 -1.31 11.01 -3.84
C LYS A 16 -0.38 11.14 -5.04
N ASP A 17 0.93 11.18 -4.80
CA ASP A 17 1.94 11.32 -5.86
C ASP A 17 2.60 9.99 -6.25
N LEU A 18 2.19 8.88 -5.60
CA LEU A 18 2.74 7.56 -5.91
C LEU A 18 2.24 7.08 -7.28
N LYS A 19 3.14 6.46 -8.03
CA LYS A 19 2.80 5.81 -9.30
C LYS A 19 2.27 4.40 -9.02
N VAL A 20 1.37 3.92 -9.89
CA VAL A 20 0.95 2.51 -9.92
C VAL A 20 2.18 1.60 -9.92
N GLY A 21 2.16 0.54 -9.12
CA GLY A 21 3.31 -0.34 -8.90
C GLY A 21 4.18 0.04 -7.71
N THR A 22 3.92 1.17 -7.05
CA THR A 22 4.62 1.57 -5.82
C THR A 22 3.82 1.14 -4.60
N ILE A 23 4.43 0.41 -3.66
CA ILE A 23 3.78 0.03 -2.39
C ILE A 23 3.25 1.29 -1.69
N GLY A 24 2.00 1.25 -1.24
CA GLY A 24 1.27 2.39 -0.67
C GLY A 24 0.49 3.22 -1.68
N TYR A 25 0.50 2.86 -2.98
CA TYR A 25 -0.34 3.49 -4.01
C TYR A 25 -1.84 3.41 -3.66
N VAL A 26 -2.30 2.25 -3.19
CA VAL A 26 -3.66 2.11 -2.66
C VAL A 26 -3.68 2.62 -1.22
N THR A 27 -4.41 3.71 -0.99
CA THR A 27 -4.65 4.24 0.35
C THR A 27 -5.82 3.50 1.02
N GLY A 28 -5.68 3.21 2.31
CA GLY A 28 -6.70 2.48 3.07
C GLY A 28 -6.65 0.97 2.85
N PHE A 29 -7.79 0.36 2.50
CA PHE A 29 -7.92 -1.10 2.43
C PHE A 29 -7.76 -1.61 0.99
N ALA A 30 -6.66 -2.32 0.73
CA ALA A 30 -6.37 -2.91 -0.58
C ALA A 30 -6.94 -4.33 -0.78
N GLY A 31 -7.35 -5.00 0.30
CA GLY A 31 -7.84 -6.38 0.29
C GLY A 31 -7.25 -7.24 1.41
N ALA A 32 -7.51 -8.55 1.37
CA ALA A 32 -7.00 -9.52 2.33
C ALA A 32 -6.37 -10.72 1.60
N VAL A 33 -5.33 -11.30 2.22
CA VAL A 33 -4.61 -12.49 1.73
C VAL A 33 -4.55 -13.51 2.86
N ALA A 34 -4.83 -14.77 2.55
CA ALA A 34 -4.68 -15.90 3.47
C ALA A 34 -3.95 -17.03 2.75
N VAL A 35 -2.77 -17.38 3.25
CA VAL A 35 -1.89 -18.44 2.72
C VAL A 35 -1.10 -19.08 3.85
N ASP A 36 -0.65 -20.32 3.66
CA ASP A 36 0.08 -21.08 4.69
C ASP A 36 1.51 -20.57 4.90
N GLU A 37 2.13 -20.02 3.86
CA GLU A 37 3.49 -19.48 3.90
C GLU A 37 3.47 -17.97 4.27
N PRO A 38 4.00 -17.57 5.44
CA PRO A 38 3.90 -16.19 5.92
C PRO A 38 4.62 -15.20 5.00
N ARG A 39 5.71 -15.59 4.35
CA ARG A 39 6.40 -14.71 3.40
C ARG A 39 5.56 -14.46 2.16
N ALA A 40 4.87 -15.48 1.63
CA ALA A 40 3.97 -15.33 0.48
C ALA A 40 2.84 -14.35 0.78
N ALA A 41 2.31 -14.35 2.02
CA ALA A 41 1.30 -13.39 2.46
C ALA A 41 1.80 -11.93 2.39
N LEU A 42 3.07 -11.67 2.70
CA LEU A 42 3.66 -10.34 2.63
C LEU A 42 3.80 -9.87 1.17
N VAL A 43 4.30 -10.72 0.28
CA VAL A 43 4.51 -10.36 -1.14
C VAL A 43 3.18 -10.10 -1.84
N ALA A 44 2.16 -10.92 -1.59
CA ALA A 44 0.83 -10.72 -2.14
C ALA A 44 0.14 -9.46 -1.62
N ARG A 45 0.34 -9.12 -0.34
CA ARG A 45 -0.15 -7.84 0.22
C ARG A 45 0.54 -6.65 -0.44
N ASP A 46 1.84 -6.75 -0.70
CA ASP A 46 2.59 -5.68 -1.36
C ASP A 46 2.09 -5.48 -2.80
N ALA A 47 1.73 -6.55 -3.51
CA ALA A 47 1.09 -6.48 -4.83
C ALA A 47 -0.27 -5.74 -4.79
N LEU A 48 -1.13 -6.05 -3.82
CA LEU A 48 -2.39 -5.31 -3.61
C LEU A 48 -2.13 -3.85 -3.24
N SER A 49 -1.17 -3.58 -2.36
CA SER A 49 -0.80 -2.23 -1.92
C SER A 49 -0.26 -1.37 -3.07
N ALA A 50 0.41 -2.01 -4.04
CA ALA A 50 0.92 -1.37 -5.24
C ALA A 50 -0.15 -1.10 -6.33
N GLY A 51 -1.40 -1.53 -6.11
CA GLY A 51 -2.51 -1.36 -7.05
C GLY A 51 -2.76 -2.55 -7.98
N GLY A 52 -2.18 -3.71 -7.70
CA GLY A 52 -2.45 -4.96 -8.43
C GLY A 52 -3.83 -5.55 -8.12
N SER A 53 -4.30 -6.44 -9.00
CA SER A 53 -5.56 -7.16 -8.82
C SER A 53 -5.43 -8.37 -7.89
N ALA A 54 -6.56 -8.99 -7.53
CA ALA A 54 -6.56 -10.25 -6.78
C ALA A 54 -5.83 -11.39 -7.52
N VAL A 55 -5.81 -11.36 -8.86
CA VAL A 55 -5.07 -12.36 -9.66
C VAL A 55 -3.56 -12.14 -9.52
N ASP A 56 -3.10 -10.88 -9.59
CA ASP A 56 -1.68 -10.57 -9.40
C ASP A 56 -1.21 -10.95 -7.99
N ALA A 57 -2.05 -10.71 -6.98
CA ALA A 57 -1.78 -11.12 -5.60
C ALA A 57 -1.72 -12.65 -5.44
N ALA A 58 -2.60 -13.40 -6.11
CA ALA A 58 -2.56 -14.86 -6.12
C ALA A 58 -1.30 -15.40 -6.80
N VAL A 59 -0.88 -14.80 -7.93
CA VAL A 59 0.36 -15.16 -8.62
C VAL A 59 1.59 -14.82 -7.78
N ALA A 60 1.58 -13.68 -7.09
CA ALA A 60 2.65 -13.27 -6.19
C ALA A 60 2.77 -14.14 -4.92
N ALA A 61 1.68 -14.85 -4.55
CA ALA A 61 1.65 -15.79 -3.44
C ALA A 61 2.05 -17.22 -3.81
N ALA A 62 2.13 -17.53 -5.11
CA ALA A 62 2.46 -18.85 -5.63
C ALA A 62 3.98 -19.11 -5.61
#